data_AF-A0A8T3NY59-F1
#
_entry.id   AF-A0A8T3NY59-F1
#
_cell.length_a   1.000
_cell.length_b   1.000
_cell.length_c   1.000
_cell.angle_alpha   90.00
_cell.angle_beta   90.00
_cell.angle_gamma   90.00
#
_symmetry.space_group_name_H-M   'P 1'
#
loop_
_entity.id
_entity.type
_entity.pdbx_description
1 polymer ?
#
loop_
_entity_poly.entity_id
_entity_poly.type
_entity_poly.pdbx_seq_one_letter_code
_entity_poly.pdbx_strand_id
1 'polypeptide(L)'
;MTRSPGWRDGRVARARTWLRPGVGIKRWLAVVFLGLLLMALAGALAIRLAFRDVPADSPAGELFDLVSLQMLPDGLRPATVLIGGLAIFLFGAWRMLGVLLGPFTARSEPLVELIYQKRSLARGPRVVAIGGGTGLSNPLRGLKEVSSNITAVVTVADDGGSSGRLREELGIPPVGDLRNCIAALADAEPAMARLLQYRFPAEGPGADGRGHAFGNLLIAALSDIEGDFPEGVRQSNRVLAVRGQVVPVAPVALTLHAELADGRILAGQSVISKSRGIRRVWVTPDDVSASQDALDAIASADLV
;
A
#
# COMPACT_ATOMS: atom_id res chain seq x y z
N MET A 1 -27.39 -36.23 -1.07
CA MET A 1 -26.37 -37.11 -1.67
C MET A 1 -26.18 -36.74 -3.13
N THR A 2 -25.20 -35.88 -3.44
CA THR A 2 -24.72 -35.62 -4.80
C THR A 2 -23.24 -35.25 -4.69
N ARG A 3 -22.38 -36.08 -5.27
CA ARG A 3 -20.92 -36.03 -5.15
C ARG A 3 -20.34 -34.87 -5.97
N SER A 4 -19.48 -34.07 -5.35
CA SER A 4 -18.60 -33.10 -6.01
C SER A 4 -17.39 -33.80 -6.66
N PRO A 5 -16.98 -33.47 -7.89
CA PRO A 5 -15.75 -33.98 -8.47
C PRO A 5 -14.52 -33.14 -8.05
N GLY A 6 -13.53 -33.82 -7.47
CA GLY A 6 -12.13 -33.74 -7.93
C GLY A 6 -11.30 -32.48 -7.64
N TRP A 7 -10.96 -32.22 -6.38
CA TRP A 7 -9.96 -31.22 -5.94
C TRP A 7 -8.48 -31.59 -6.22
N ARG A 8 -8.16 -32.24 -7.35
CA ARG A 8 -6.79 -32.77 -7.58
C ARG A 8 -5.92 -32.07 -8.63
N ASP A 9 -6.45 -31.16 -9.45
CA ASP A 9 -5.69 -30.61 -10.60
C ASP A 9 -5.05 -29.22 -10.40
N GLY A 10 -5.17 -28.61 -9.22
CA GLY A 10 -4.69 -27.26 -8.98
C GLY A 10 -3.17 -27.07 -8.89
N ARG A 11 -2.36 -28.13 -8.79
CA ARG A 11 -0.89 -28.02 -8.68
C ARG A 11 -0.18 -28.04 -10.04
N VAL A 12 -0.67 -28.84 -11.00
CA VAL A 12 -0.07 -28.98 -12.33
C VAL A 12 -0.40 -27.77 -13.21
N ALA A 13 -1.60 -27.19 -13.06
CA ALA A 13 -2.01 -25.99 -13.79
C ALA A 13 -1.20 -24.73 -13.41
N ARG A 14 -0.71 -24.64 -12.17
CA ARG A 14 0.07 -23.48 -11.66
C ARG A 14 1.54 -23.48 -12.09
N ALA A 15 2.16 -24.65 -12.28
CA ALA A 15 3.53 -24.75 -12.79
C ALA A 15 3.65 -24.22 -14.24
N ARG A 16 2.60 -24.43 -15.06
CA ARG A 16 2.54 -23.93 -16.44
C ARG A 16 2.52 -22.41 -16.54
N THR A 17 2.05 -21.70 -15.51
CA THR A 17 1.99 -20.23 -15.50
C THR A 17 3.40 -19.61 -15.40
N TRP A 18 4.32 -20.27 -14.67
CA TRP A 18 5.74 -19.87 -14.59
C TRP A 18 6.53 -20.19 -15.86
N LEU A 19 6.00 -21.06 -16.72
CA LEU A 19 6.54 -21.34 -18.04
C LEU A 19 6.04 -20.36 -19.12
N ARG A 20 5.21 -19.36 -18.79
CA ARG A 20 4.78 -18.35 -19.77
C ARG A 20 5.98 -17.48 -20.22
N PRO A 21 6.18 -17.27 -21.53
CA PRO A 21 7.20 -16.37 -22.04
C PRO A 21 6.88 -14.93 -21.59
N GLY A 22 7.84 -14.24 -20.97
CA GLY A 22 7.71 -12.82 -20.57
C GLY A 22 8.25 -12.46 -19.18
N VAL A 23 8.37 -13.42 -18.25
CA VAL A 23 8.73 -13.13 -16.83
C VAL A 23 10.25 -12.97 -16.61
N GLY A 24 11.09 -13.18 -17.63
CA GLY A 24 12.55 -12.92 -17.59
C GLY A 24 13.40 -13.85 -16.69
N ILE A 25 12.81 -14.48 -15.67
CA ILE A 25 13.48 -15.35 -14.68
C ILE A 25 14.26 -16.50 -15.35
N LYS A 26 13.73 -17.06 -16.44
CA LYS A 26 14.36 -18.18 -17.17
C LYS A 26 15.76 -17.84 -17.69
N ARG A 27 15.98 -16.59 -18.12
CA ARG A 27 17.27 -16.15 -18.66
C ARG A 27 18.33 -16.12 -17.56
N TRP A 28 17.97 -15.55 -16.40
CA TRP A 28 18.88 -15.46 -15.26
C TRP A 28 19.15 -16.81 -14.59
N LEU A 29 18.15 -17.70 -14.56
CA LEU A 29 18.33 -19.05 -14.01
C LEU A 29 19.27 -19.89 -14.87
N ALA A 30 19.22 -19.72 -16.20
CA ALA A 30 20.18 -20.34 -17.12
C ALA A 30 21.60 -19.79 -16.91
N VAL A 31 21.75 -18.48 -16.66
CA VAL A 31 23.05 -17.85 -16.35
C VAL A 31 23.64 -18.40 -15.04
N VAL A 32 22.83 -18.49 -13.98
CA VAL A 32 23.28 -19.07 -12.70
C VAL A 32 23.68 -20.53 -12.85
N PHE A 33 22.88 -21.32 -13.57
CA PHE A 33 23.18 -22.72 -13.84
C PHE A 33 24.50 -22.88 -14.63
N LEU A 34 24.68 -22.09 -15.68
CA LEU A 34 25.91 -22.08 -16.47
C LEU A 34 27.13 -21.67 -15.62
N GLY A 35 26.98 -20.68 -14.75
CA GLY A 35 28.02 -20.25 -13.82
C GLY A 35 28.45 -21.35 -12.85
N LEU A 36 27.49 -22.08 -12.26
CA LEU A 36 27.77 -23.22 -11.39
C LEU A 36 28.49 -24.35 -12.13
N LEU A 37 28.09 -24.63 -13.37
CA LEU A 37 28.72 -25.67 -14.20
C LEU A 37 30.18 -25.32 -14.53
N LEU A 38 30.44 -24.06 -14.86
CA LEU A 38 31.81 -23.57 -15.09
C LEU A 38 32.66 -23.63 -13.81
N MET A 39 32.12 -23.25 -12.66
CA MET A 39 32.83 -23.37 -11.38
C MET A 39 33.14 -24.82 -11.01
N ALA A 40 32.19 -25.74 -11.24
CA ALA A 40 32.41 -27.16 -11.01
C ALA A 40 33.51 -27.72 -11.94
N LEU A 41 33.50 -27.35 -13.22
CA LEU A 41 34.53 -27.74 -14.18
C LEU A 41 35.90 -27.18 -13.81
N ALA A 42 35.97 -25.90 -13.42
CA ALA A 42 37.21 -25.27 -12.97
C ALA A 42 37.77 -25.95 -11.72
N GLY A 43 36.92 -26.28 -10.75
CA GLY A 43 37.32 -27.04 -9.56
C GLY A 43 37.85 -28.44 -9.90
N ALA A 44 37.17 -29.16 -10.79
CA ALA A 44 37.60 -30.49 -11.25
C ALA A 44 38.96 -30.44 -11.95
N LEU A 45 39.19 -29.43 -12.79
CA LEU A 45 40.49 -29.21 -13.46
C LEU A 45 41.59 -28.83 -12.46
N ALA A 46 41.30 -27.96 -11.49
CA ALA A 46 42.25 -27.56 -10.45
C ALA A 46 42.67 -28.76 -9.59
N ILE A 47 41.72 -29.60 -9.19
CA ILE A 47 41.98 -30.85 -8.46
C ILE A 47 42.84 -31.79 -9.31
N ARG A 48 42.50 -31.99 -10.60
CA ARG A 48 43.30 -32.83 -11.51
C ARG A 48 44.74 -32.34 -11.65
N LEU A 49 44.94 -31.02 -11.72
CA LEU A 49 46.29 -30.43 -11.82
C LEU A 49 47.08 -30.55 -10.51
N ALA A 50 46.42 -30.36 -9.37
CA ALA A 50 47.05 -30.45 -8.06
C ALA A 50 47.52 -31.86 -7.69
N PHE A 51 46.80 -32.89 -8.13
CA PHE A 51 47.11 -34.30 -7.86
C PHE A 51 47.86 -35.00 -8.99
N ARG A 52 48.28 -34.29 -10.04
CA ARG A 52 48.92 -34.87 -11.24
C ARG A 52 50.23 -35.58 -10.94
N ASP A 53 51.04 -35.02 -10.04
CA ASP A 53 52.40 -35.48 -9.72
C ASP A 53 52.49 -36.14 -8.34
N VAL A 54 51.34 -36.44 -7.72
CA VAL A 54 51.27 -37.09 -6.40
C VAL A 54 51.45 -38.61 -6.59
N PRO A 55 52.43 -39.25 -5.92
CA PRO A 55 52.62 -40.70 -5.98
C PRO A 55 51.36 -41.44 -5.50
N ALA A 56 50.95 -42.48 -6.23
CA ALA A 56 49.72 -43.24 -5.97
C ALA A 56 49.74 -44.00 -4.63
N ASP A 57 50.94 -44.28 -4.11
CA ASP A 57 51.23 -44.92 -2.82
C ASP A 57 51.24 -43.95 -1.63
N SER A 58 51.06 -42.65 -1.88
CA SER A 58 50.90 -41.67 -0.81
C SER A 58 49.47 -41.70 -0.24
N PRO A 59 49.27 -41.39 1.06
CA PRO A 59 47.94 -41.29 1.64
C PRO A 59 47.06 -40.22 0.97
N ALA A 60 47.68 -39.26 0.27
CA ALA A 60 46.97 -38.27 -0.54
C ALA A 60 46.44 -38.86 -1.87
N GLY A 61 47.15 -39.83 -2.46
CA GLY A 61 46.72 -40.59 -3.63
C GLY A 61 45.55 -41.51 -3.33
N GLU A 62 45.61 -42.27 -2.23
CA GLU A 62 44.50 -43.14 -1.81
C GLU A 62 43.22 -42.36 -1.51
N LEU A 63 43.34 -41.19 -0.87
CA LEU A 63 42.21 -40.29 -0.63
C LEU A 63 41.62 -39.76 -1.94
N PHE A 64 42.48 -39.41 -2.90
CA PHE A 64 42.07 -38.97 -4.22
C PHE A 64 41.32 -40.07 -4.99
N ASP A 65 41.78 -41.31 -4.92
CA ASP A 65 41.15 -42.46 -5.57
C ASP A 65 39.78 -42.79 -4.97
N LEU A 66 39.63 -42.63 -3.66
CA LEU A 66 38.34 -42.78 -2.96
C LEU A 66 37.35 -41.67 -3.35
N VAL A 67 37.79 -40.40 -3.32
CA VAL A 67 36.94 -39.24 -3.63
C VAL A 67 36.56 -39.19 -5.11
N SER A 68 37.47 -39.61 -6.00
CA SER A 68 37.23 -39.70 -7.44
C SER A 68 36.50 -40.97 -7.87
N LEU A 69 36.09 -41.83 -6.92
CA LEU A 69 35.34 -43.06 -7.15
C LEU A 69 36.05 -44.01 -8.13
N GLN A 70 37.38 -44.12 -8.04
CA GLN A 70 38.17 -45.02 -8.91
C GLN A 70 37.88 -46.51 -8.69
N MET A 71 37.28 -46.85 -7.57
CA MET A 71 36.77 -48.20 -7.27
C MET A 71 35.62 -48.64 -8.21
N LEU A 72 35.02 -47.72 -8.98
CA LEU A 72 34.01 -48.04 -9.98
C LEU A 72 34.60 -48.16 -11.40
N PRO A 73 34.07 -49.09 -12.22
CA PRO A 73 34.40 -49.20 -13.64
C PRO A 73 34.27 -47.87 -14.39
N ASP A 74 35.14 -47.64 -15.37
CA ASP A 74 35.30 -46.34 -16.04
C ASP A 74 34.01 -45.77 -16.65
N GLY A 75 33.08 -46.64 -17.08
CA GLY A 75 31.77 -46.22 -17.61
C GLY A 75 30.75 -45.83 -16.54
N LEU A 76 30.86 -46.37 -15.32
CA LEU A 76 29.89 -46.15 -14.24
C LEU A 76 30.21 -44.90 -13.40
N ARG A 77 31.48 -44.53 -13.32
CA ARG A 77 31.97 -43.36 -12.56
C ARG A 77 31.31 -42.03 -12.97
N PRO A 78 31.30 -41.62 -14.26
CA PRO A 78 30.63 -40.37 -14.64
C PRO A 78 29.11 -40.45 -14.42
N ALA A 79 28.51 -41.64 -14.56
CA ALA A 79 27.09 -41.83 -14.37
C ALA A 79 26.66 -41.63 -12.90
N THR A 80 27.41 -42.15 -11.93
CA THR A 80 27.08 -41.98 -10.50
C THR A 80 27.19 -40.54 -10.04
N VAL A 81 28.24 -39.83 -10.47
CA VAL A 81 28.43 -38.40 -10.16
C VAL A 81 27.32 -37.56 -10.78
N LEU A 82 26.96 -37.83 -12.04
CA LEU A 82 25.90 -37.11 -12.74
C LEU A 82 24.53 -37.33 -12.09
N ILE A 83 24.19 -38.57 -11.75
CA ILE A 83 22.90 -38.92 -11.12
C ILE A 83 22.82 -38.31 -9.71
N GLY A 84 23.87 -38.44 -8.91
CA GLY A 84 23.94 -37.85 -7.57
C GLY A 84 23.84 -36.33 -7.60
N GLY A 85 24.59 -35.68 -8.49
CA GLY A 85 24.55 -34.24 -8.68
C GLY A 85 23.16 -33.75 -9.13
N LEU A 86 22.53 -34.46 -10.07
CA LEU A 86 21.17 -34.14 -10.52
C LEU A 86 20.14 -34.31 -9.39
N ALA A 87 20.26 -35.37 -8.57
CA ALA A 87 19.35 -35.59 -7.44
C ALA A 87 19.47 -34.48 -6.38
N ILE A 88 20.70 -34.09 -6.01
CA ILE A 88 20.95 -32.99 -5.06
C ILE A 88 20.43 -31.67 -5.64
N PHE A 89 20.69 -31.39 -6.91
CA PHE A 89 20.20 -30.20 -7.59
C PHE A 89 18.67 -30.13 -7.60
N LEU A 90 17.99 -31.22 -8.00
CA LEU A 90 16.54 -31.29 -8.02
C LEU A 90 15.93 -31.16 -6.61
N PHE A 91 16.54 -31.79 -5.61
CA PHE A 91 16.11 -31.64 -4.21
C PHE A 91 16.28 -30.20 -3.71
N GLY A 92 17.45 -29.59 -3.96
CA GLY A 92 17.73 -28.20 -3.59
C GLY A 92 16.79 -27.21 -4.28
N ALA A 93 16.56 -27.38 -5.58
CA ALA A 93 15.63 -26.57 -6.36
C ALA A 93 14.19 -26.73 -5.84
N TRP A 94 13.76 -27.96 -5.53
CA TRP A 94 12.44 -28.23 -4.96
C TRP A 94 12.26 -27.60 -3.56
N ARG A 95 13.27 -27.72 -2.69
CA ARG A 95 13.28 -27.13 -1.34
C ARG A 95 13.25 -25.60 -1.40
N MET A 96 14.07 -25.01 -2.27
CA MET A 96 14.13 -23.55 -2.49
C MET A 96 12.80 -23.03 -3.00
N LEU A 97 12.18 -23.73 -3.96
CA LEU A 97 10.84 -23.40 -4.45
C LEU A 97 9.79 -23.47 -3.33
N GLY A 98 9.90 -24.45 -2.42
CA GLY A 98 9.05 -24.55 -1.24
C GLY A 98 9.22 -23.40 -0.24
N VAL A 99 10.45 -22.95 0.02
CA VAL A 99 10.73 -21.82 0.93
C VAL A 99 10.30 -20.50 0.32
N LEU A 100 10.56 -20.29 -0.97
CA LEU A 100 10.13 -19.09 -1.69
C LEU A 100 8.62 -19.02 -1.81
N LEU A 101 7.93 -20.14 -2.08
CA LEU A 101 6.48 -20.17 -2.19
C LEU A 101 5.75 -20.31 -0.84
N GLY A 102 6.44 -20.70 0.23
CA GLY A 102 5.85 -20.87 1.58
C GLY A 102 5.08 -19.64 2.07
N PRO A 103 5.67 -18.43 2.04
CA PRO A 103 4.98 -17.18 2.38
C PRO A 103 3.80 -16.85 1.44
N PHE A 104 3.82 -17.34 0.20
CA PHE A 104 2.74 -17.13 -0.77
C PHE A 104 1.63 -18.20 -0.69
N THR A 105 1.90 -19.36 -0.09
CA THR A 105 0.88 -20.40 0.16
C THR A 105 0.03 -20.12 1.40
N ALA A 106 0.46 -19.20 2.26
CA ALA A 106 -0.27 -18.79 3.47
C ALA A 106 -1.26 -17.63 3.24
N ARG A 107 -1.19 -16.91 2.11
CA ARG A 107 -2.18 -15.90 1.71
C ARG A 107 -3.03 -16.42 0.56
N SER A 108 -4.30 -16.63 0.83
CA SER A 108 -5.32 -17.24 -0.03
C SER A 108 -5.75 -16.39 -1.25
N GLU A 109 -5.00 -15.36 -1.64
CA GLU A 109 -5.24 -14.64 -2.89
C GLU A 109 -3.95 -14.58 -3.71
N PRO A 110 -3.97 -15.05 -4.98
CA PRO A 110 -2.77 -15.07 -5.79
C PRO A 110 -2.31 -13.62 -5.98
N LEU A 111 -1.08 -13.32 -5.61
CA LEU A 111 -0.39 -12.02 -5.77
C LEU A 111 -0.66 -11.34 -7.14
N VAL A 112 -0.91 -12.14 -8.18
CA VAL A 112 -1.30 -11.70 -9.51
C VAL A 112 -2.63 -10.93 -9.50
N GLU A 113 -3.63 -11.37 -8.75
CA GLU A 113 -4.91 -10.67 -8.60
C GLU A 113 -4.72 -9.34 -7.87
N LEU A 114 -3.87 -9.31 -6.84
CA LEU A 114 -3.56 -8.09 -6.09
C LEU A 114 -2.77 -7.07 -6.94
N ILE A 115 -1.87 -7.55 -7.80
CA ILE A 115 -1.16 -6.73 -8.80
C ILE A 115 -2.13 -6.27 -9.90
N TYR A 116 -3.03 -7.14 -10.35
CA TYR A 116 -4.01 -6.82 -11.39
C TYR A 116 -5.03 -5.80 -10.90
N GLN A 117 -5.56 -5.98 -9.69
CA GLN A 117 -6.45 -5.06 -9.01
C GLN A 117 -5.77 -3.71 -8.77
N LYS A 118 -4.53 -3.67 -8.26
CA LYS A 118 -3.80 -2.39 -8.13
C LYS A 118 -3.60 -1.70 -9.48
N ARG A 119 -3.32 -2.44 -10.56
CA ARG A 119 -3.20 -1.88 -11.92
C ARG A 119 -4.53 -1.43 -12.51
N SER A 120 -5.63 -2.14 -12.24
CA SER A 120 -6.95 -1.77 -12.76
C SER A 120 -7.47 -0.53 -12.06
N LEU A 121 -7.29 -0.42 -10.74
CA LEU A 121 -7.66 0.76 -9.95
C LEU A 121 -6.89 2.02 -10.38
N ALA A 122 -5.60 1.87 -10.69
CA ALA A 122 -4.77 2.96 -11.22
C ALA A 122 -5.24 3.48 -12.59
N ARG A 123 -5.95 2.63 -13.35
CA ARG A 123 -6.58 2.99 -14.63
C ARG A 123 -8.06 3.35 -14.49
N GLY A 124 -8.57 3.40 -13.25
CA GLY A 124 -9.94 3.80 -12.98
C GLY A 124 -10.19 5.28 -13.36
N PRO A 125 -11.46 5.68 -13.48
CA PRO A 125 -11.82 7.05 -13.81
C PRO A 125 -11.32 8.03 -12.74
N ARG A 126 -11.01 9.26 -13.16
CA ARG A 126 -10.72 10.40 -12.30
C ARG A 126 -12.03 10.94 -11.74
N VAL A 127 -12.29 10.66 -10.47
CA VAL A 127 -13.54 11.05 -9.79
C VAL A 127 -13.24 12.12 -8.77
N VAL A 128 -13.89 13.27 -8.90
CA VAL A 128 -13.91 14.30 -7.87
C VAL A 128 -15.20 14.15 -7.08
N ALA A 129 -15.10 14.21 -5.75
CA ALA A 129 -16.27 14.20 -4.87
C ALA A 129 -16.21 15.43 -3.96
N ILE A 130 -17.23 16.27 -4.02
CA ILE A 130 -17.26 17.55 -3.30
C ILE A 130 -18.26 17.46 -2.14
N GLY A 131 -17.85 17.87 -0.93
CA GLY A 131 -18.75 17.89 0.21
C GLY A 131 -18.06 18.00 1.56
N GLY A 132 -18.62 17.32 2.55
CA GLY A 132 -18.12 17.30 3.92
C GLY A 132 -18.74 16.17 4.74
N GLY A 133 -18.33 16.10 6.01
CA GLY A 133 -18.84 15.18 7.01
C GLY A 133 -18.85 13.70 6.61
N THR A 134 -19.81 13.00 7.21
CA THR A 134 -20.03 11.56 6.96
C THR A 134 -20.62 11.30 5.57
N GLY A 135 -21.38 12.26 5.04
CA GLY A 135 -22.01 12.18 3.71
C GLY A 135 -21.01 12.02 2.58
N LEU A 136 -19.85 12.68 2.67
CA LEU A 136 -18.75 12.50 1.72
C LEU A 136 -17.88 11.28 2.06
N SER A 137 -17.52 11.11 3.34
CA SER A 137 -16.59 10.03 3.74
C SER A 137 -17.10 8.61 3.48
N ASN A 138 -18.42 8.38 3.54
CA ASN A 138 -19.02 7.06 3.35
C ASN A 138 -18.93 6.58 1.89
N PRO A 139 -19.39 7.33 0.88
CA PRO A 139 -19.17 7.01 -0.53
C PRO A 139 -17.70 6.81 -0.89
N LEU A 140 -16.79 7.63 -0.32
CA LEU A 140 -15.35 7.51 -0.58
C LEU A 140 -14.79 6.12 -0.20
N ARG A 141 -15.29 5.50 0.88
CA ARG A 141 -14.89 4.13 1.26
C ARG A 141 -15.30 3.09 0.24
N GLY A 142 -16.39 3.30 -0.49
CA GLY A 142 -16.81 2.42 -1.59
C GLY A 142 -16.07 2.74 -2.89
N LEU A 143 -15.94 4.04 -3.22
CA LEU A 143 -15.28 4.49 -4.44
C LEU A 143 -13.82 4.03 -4.53
N LYS A 144 -13.10 3.96 -3.41
CA LYS A 144 -11.70 3.51 -3.38
C LYS A 144 -11.50 2.05 -3.80
N GLU A 145 -12.57 1.25 -3.81
CA GLU A 145 -12.58 -0.13 -4.31
C GLU A 145 -12.75 -0.20 -5.84
N VAL A 146 -13.08 0.93 -6.48
CA VAL A 146 -13.35 1.03 -7.93
C VAL A 146 -12.27 1.86 -8.65
N SER A 147 -11.75 2.90 -8.01
CA SER A 147 -10.69 3.76 -8.58
C SER A 147 -9.68 4.16 -7.51
N SER A 148 -8.42 4.33 -7.89
CA SER A 148 -7.42 5.03 -7.05
C SER A 148 -7.27 6.50 -7.41
N ASN A 149 -7.97 6.98 -8.43
CA ASN A 149 -7.87 8.34 -8.95
C ASN A 149 -9.03 9.19 -8.40
N ILE A 150 -9.13 9.27 -7.07
CA ILE A 150 -10.22 9.95 -6.38
C ILE A 150 -9.69 11.23 -5.74
N THR A 151 -10.33 12.36 -5.98
CA THR A 151 -10.06 13.60 -5.25
C THR A 151 -11.29 14.01 -4.44
N ALA A 152 -11.16 14.01 -3.12
CA ALA A 152 -12.20 14.52 -2.22
C ALA A 152 -11.95 16.01 -1.94
N VAL A 153 -12.82 16.88 -2.43
CA VAL A 153 -12.79 18.32 -2.13
C VAL A 153 -13.67 18.59 -0.92
N VAL A 154 -13.06 19.01 0.18
CA VAL A 154 -13.71 19.06 1.49
C VAL A 154 -13.91 20.49 1.97
N THR A 155 -15.11 20.79 2.45
CA THR A 155 -15.42 22.08 3.07
C THR A 155 -14.58 22.35 4.31
N VAL A 156 -14.23 23.63 4.51
CA VAL A 156 -13.53 24.15 5.71
C VAL A 156 -14.35 25.22 6.43
N ALA A 157 -15.68 25.13 6.32
CA ALA A 157 -16.63 26.05 6.92
C ALA A 157 -17.26 25.55 8.25
N ASP A 158 -16.83 24.38 8.73
CA ASP A 158 -17.33 23.78 9.98
C ASP A 158 -16.85 24.59 11.20
N ASP A 159 -17.74 24.77 12.17
CA ASP A 159 -17.48 25.48 13.43
C ASP A 159 -17.82 24.63 14.67
N GLY A 160 -18.21 23.36 14.47
CA GLY A 160 -18.65 22.47 15.53
C GLY A 160 -17.55 21.70 16.25
N GLY A 161 -17.81 21.37 17.52
CA GLY A 161 -17.11 20.34 18.29
C GLY A 161 -15.61 20.58 18.52
N SER A 162 -14.81 19.51 18.48
CA SER A 162 -13.36 19.58 18.72
C SER A 162 -12.58 20.26 17.59
N SER A 163 -13.17 20.36 16.40
CA SER A 163 -12.55 21.03 15.24
C SER A 163 -12.67 22.55 15.36
N GLY A 164 -13.82 23.05 15.85
CA GLY A 164 -14.01 24.47 16.17
C GLY A 164 -13.04 24.96 17.24
N ARG A 165 -12.79 24.17 18.29
CA ARG A 165 -11.81 24.55 19.33
C ARG A 165 -10.38 24.66 18.81
N LEU A 166 -9.95 23.73 17.95
CA LEU A 166 -8.61 23.80 17.35
C LEU A 166 -8.46 25.02 16.44
N ARG A 167 -9.54 25.42 15.75
CA ARG A 167 -9.57 26.65 14.97
C ARG A 167 -9.36 27.89 15.87
N GLU A 168 -9.98 27.93 17.04
CA GLU A 168 -9.81 29.02 18.01
C GLU A 168 -8.40 29.03 18.64
N GLU A 169 -7.85 27.86 18.97
CA GLU A 169 -6.56 27.73 19.66
C GLU A 169 -5.34 27.89 18.75
N LEU A 170 -5.41 27.41 17.51
CA LEU A 170 -4.26 27.35 16.58
C LEU A 170 -4.43 28.22 15.32
N GLY A 171 -5.58 28.89 15.15
CA GLY A 171 -5.82 29.75 13.99
C GLY A 171 -5.94 29.02 12.64
N ILE A 172 -6.01 27.68 12.64
CA ILE A 172 -6.11 26.87 11.43
C ILE A 172 -7.58 26.61 11.03
N PRO A 173 -7.86 26.33 9.74
CA PRO A 173 -9.18 25.90 9.32
C PRO A 173 -9.62 24.60 10.02
N PRO A 174 -10.94 24.37 10.16
CA PRO A 174 -11.47 23.16 10.79
C PRO A 174 -11.05 21.89 10.01
N VAL A 175 -10.40 20.96 10.70
CA VAL A 175 -9.81 19.74 10.10
C VAL A 175 -10.67 18.48 10.21
N GLY A 176 -11.83 18.55 10.88
CA GLY A 176 -12.62 17.35 11.23
C GLY A 176 -13.11 16.58 10.01
N ASP A 177 -13.65 17.28 9.02
CA ASP A 177 -14.16 16.67 7.79
C ASP A 177 -13.04 16.16 6.89
N LEU A 178 -11.92 16.88 6.84
CA LEU A 178 -10.69 16.44 6.19
C LEU A 178 -10.19 15.13 6.79
N ARG A 179 -10.11 15.04 8.13
CA ARG A 179 -9.73 13.81 8.85
C ARG A 179 -10.64 12.65 8.46
N ASN A 180 -11.96 12.85 8.42
CA ASN A 180 -12.90 11.77 8.08
C ASN A 180 -12.68 11.26 6.65
N CYS A 181 -12.46 12.16 5.69
CA CYS A 181 -12.20 11.80 4.30
C CYS A 181 -10.83 11.12 4.14
N ILE A 182 -9.80 11.62 4.81
CA ILE A 182 -8.45 11.01 4.85
C ILE A 182 -8.55 9.60 5.42
N ALA A 183 -9.24 9.42 6.54
CA ALA A 183 -9.42 8.10 7.15
C ALA A 183 -10.25 7.15 6.26
N ALA A 184 -11.19 7.67 5.46
CA ALA A 184 -11.95 6.88 4.51
C ALA A 184 -11.09 6.35 3.36
N LEU A 185 -10.19 7.19 2.82
CA LEU A 185 -9.34 6.88 1.67
C LEU A 185 -7.97 6.29 2.04
N ALA A 186 -7.55 6.34 3.31
CA ALA A 186 -6.29 5.75 3.77
C ALA A 186 -6.19 4.24 3.44
N ASP A 187 -5.08 3.84 2.83
CA ASP A 187 -4.69 2.44 2.61
C ASP A 187 -3.80 1.97 3.79
N ALA A 188 -4.33 2.11 5.01
CA ALA A 188 -3.57 1.90 6.24
C ALA A 188 -4.01 0.63 6.97
N GLU A 189 -3.08 -0.01 7.67
CA GLU A 189 -3.38 -1.16 8.54
C GLU A 189 -4.49 -0.81 9.55
N PRO A 190 -5.33 -1.78 9.98
CA PRO A 190 -6.46 -1.53 10.88
C PRO A 190 -6.10 -0.74 12.15
N ALA A 191 -4.85 -0.82 12.62
CA ALA A 191 -4.36 -0.05 13.76
C ALA A 191 -4.26 1.45 13.49
N MET A 192 -3.77 1.86 12.32
CA MET A 192 -3.62 3.28 11.96
C MET A 192 -4.97 3.96 11.74
N ALA A 193 -5.92 3.25 11.10
CA ALA A 193 -7.28 3.75 10.94
C ALA A 193 -7.97 3.99 12.30
N ARG A 194 -7.73 3.11 13.28
CA ARG A 194 -8.19 3.30 14.67
C ARG A 194 -7.50 4.47 15.34
N LEU A 195 -6.19 4.63 15.14
CA LEU A 195 -5.43 5.74 15.72
C LEU A 195 -5.91 7.10 15.20
N LEU A 196 -6.16 7.24 13.90
CA LEU A 196 -6.70 8.47 13.31
C LEU A 196 -8.07 8.86 13.89
N GLN A 197 -8.89 7.86 14.20
CA GLN A 197 -10.23 8.05 14.76
C GLN A 197 -10.23 8.12 16.29
N TYR A 198 -9.10 7.85 16.94
CA TYR A 198 -8.99 7.88 18.39
C TYR A 198 -9.28 9.29 18.92
N ARG A 199 -10.13 9.36 19.93
CA ARG A 199 -10.49 10.58 20.64
C ARG A 199 -10.00 10.48 22.07
N PHE A 200 -9.19 11.45 22.49
CA PHE A 200 -8.74 11.52 23.88
C PHE A 200 -9.94 11.71 24.82
N PRO A 201 -9.91 11.16 26.04
CA PRO A 201 -10.94 11.42 27.04
C PRO A 201 -11.07 12.93 27.32
N ALA A 202 -12.29 13.41 27.51
CA ALA A 202 -12.55 14.81 27.85
C ALA A 202 -12.47 15.07 29.37
N GLU A 203 -12.61 14.02 30.19
CA GLU A 203 -12.63 14.07 31.65
C GLU A 203 -11.83 12.88 32.22
N GLY A 204 -11.25 13.05 33.42
CA GLY A 204 -10.50 12.03 34.14
C GLY A 204 -8.97 12.23 34.14
N PRO A 205 -8.20 11.32 34.79
CA PRO A 205 -6.74 11.39 34.81
C PRO A 205 -6.17 11.26 33.38
N GLY A 206 -5.39 12.24 32.92
CA GLY A 206 -4.89 12.32 31.53
C GLY A 206 -5.76 13.10 30.55
N ALA A 207 -6.71 13.91 31.05
CA ALA A 207 -7.56 14.80 30.26
C ALA A 207 -6.84 16.01 29.60
N ASP A 208 -5.51 16.01 29.57
CA ASP A 208 -4.69 17.02 28.87
C ASP A 208 -5.05 17.10 27.37
N GLY A 209 -5.62 16.03 26.81
CA GLY A 209 -6.13 15.94 25.44
C GLY A 209 -7.58 16.39 25.19
N ARG A 210 -8.26 17.04 26.16
CA ARG A 210 -9.57 17.74 26.09
C ARG A 210 -10.62 17.22 25.09
N GLY A 211 -10.75 15.92 24.84
CA GLY A 211 -11.70 15.42 23.83
C GLY A 211 -11.30 15.63 22.37
N HIS A 212 -10.04 15.97 22.06
CA HIS A 212 -9.56 16.10 20.67
C HIS A 212 -9.40 14.73 20.02
N ALA A 213 -9.62 14.67 18.71
CA ALA A 213 -9.25 13.49 17.93
C ALA A 213 -7.76 13.56 17.59
N PHE A 214 -7.04 12.45 17.75
CA PHE A 214 -5.62 12.38 17.39
C PHE A 214 -5.39 12.79 15.93
N GLY A 215 -6.23 12.32 15.01
CA GLY A 215 -6.11 12.70 13.60
C GLY A 215 -6.28 14.21 13.35
N ASN A 216 -7.04 14.93 14.17
CA ASN A 216 -7.12 16.39 14.06
C ASN A 216 -5.79 17.04 14.47
N LEU A 217 -5.18 16.55 15.56
CA LEU A 217 -3.89 17.07 16.05
C LEU A 217 -2.76 16.78 15.06
N LEU A 218 -2.78 15.61 14.41
CA LEU A 218 -1.81 15.26 13.38
C LEU A 218 -1.88 16.23 12.19
N ILE A 219 -3.09 16.47 11.65
CA ILE A 219 -3.27 17.40 10.52
C ILE A 219 -2.90 18.82 10.92
N ALA A 220 -3.28 19.25 12.13
CA ALA A 220 -2.92 20.55 12.68
C ALA A 220 -1.41 20.73 12.78
N ALA A 221 -0.70 19.76 13.38
CA ALA A 221 0.74 19.80 13.53
C ALA A 221 1.47 19.82 12.18
N LEU A 222 1.01 19.02 11.21
CA LEU A 222 1.60 19.05 9.86
C LEU A 222 1.36 20.39 9.15
N SER A 223 0.20 21.01 9.36
CA SER A 223 -0.09 22.34 8.81
C SER A 223 0.77 23.44 9.43
N ASP A 224 1.01 23.35 10.74
CA ASP A 224 1.88 24.27 11.47
C ASP A 224 3.36 24.12 11.07
N ILE A 225 3.84 22.88 10.93
CA ILE A 225 5.21 22.57 10.48
C ILE A 225 5.48 23.10 9.07
N GLU A 226 4.53 22.92 8.15
CA GLU A 226 4.68 23.38 6.76
C GLU A 226 4.46 24.90 6.62
N GLY A 227 3.80 25.54 7.60
CA GLY A 227 3.44 26.96 7.54
C GLY A 227 2.36 27.28 6.51
N ASP A 228 1.80 26.27 5.84
CA ASP A 228 0.72 26.38 4.85
C ASP A 228 -0.30 25.25 5.06
N PHE A 229 -1.57 25.61 5.21
CA PHE A 229 -2.62 24.65 5.54
C PHE A 229 -2.86 23.62 4.40
N PRO A 230 -3.03 24.03 3.13
CA PRO A 230 -3.03 23.09 2.01
C PRO A 230 -1.82 22.15 1.98
N GLU A 231 -0.60 22.65 2.20
CA GLU A 231 0.59 21.79 2.25
C GLU A 231 0.55 20.80 3.42
N GLY A 232 0.11 21.22 4.60
CA GLY A 232 -0.11 20.32 5.75
C GLY A 232 -1.10 19.20 5.45
N VAL A 233 -2.17 19.52 4.71
CA VAL A 233 -3.12 18.51 4.21
C VAL A 233 -2.45 17.60 3.18
N ARG A 234 -1.64 18.12 2.26
CA ARG A 234 -0.86 17.29 1.31
C ARG A 234 0.11 16.35 2.03
N GLN A 235 0.82 16.81 3.06
CA GLN A 235 1.65 15.94 3.89
C GLN A 235 0.82 14.87 4.59
N SER A 236 -0.35 15.25 5.13
CA SER A 236 -1.25 14.30 5.78
C SER A 236 -1.68 13.18 4.83
N ASN A 237 -2.00 13.51 3.57
CA ASN A 237 -2.30 12.51 2.53
C ASN A 237 -1.13 11.54 2.32
N ARG A 238 0.11 12.06 2.24
CA ARG A 238 1.32 11.25 2.03
C ARG A 238 1.63 10.34 3.22
N VAL A 239 1.68 10.89 4.43
CA VAL A 239 2.00 10.16 5.67
C VAL A 239 1.00 9.02 5.92
N LEU A 240 -0.26 9.22 5.54
CA LEU A 240 -1.34 8.27 5.79
C LEU A 240 -1.65 7.36 4.58
N ALA A 241 -0.80 7.39 3.54
CA ALA A 241 -0.92 6.59 2.33
C ALA A 241 -2.35 6.60 1.77
N VAL A 242 -2.91 7.79 1.60
CA VAL A 242 -4.25 7.99 1.05
C VAL A 242 -4.32 7.46 -0.39
N ARG A 243 -5.29 6.60 -0.68
CA ARG A 243 -5.60 6.16 -2.05
C ARG A 243 -6.43 7.26 -2.73
N GLY A 244 -5.74 8.08 -3.52
CA GLY A 244 -6.30 9.30 -4.11
C GLY A 244 -5.75 10.53 -3.39
N GLN A 245 -6.56 11.57 -3.23
CA GLN A 245 -6.18 12.78 -2.52
C GLN A 245 -7.39 13.42 -1.84
N VAL A 246 -7.18 13.99 -0.66
CA VAL A 246 -8.14 14.84 0.04
C VAL A 246 -7.59 16.26 0.03
N VAL A 247 -8.39 17.21 -0.43
CA VAL A 247 -7.99 18.61 -0.59
C VAL A 247 -9.02 19.52 0.10
N PRO A 248 -8.58 20.61 0.76
CA PRO A 248 -9.51 21.60 1.27
C PRO A 248 -10.09 22.43 0.11
N VAL A 249 -11.33 22.88 0.24
CA VAL A 249 -11.99 23.75 -0.77
C VAL A 249 -11.30 25.12 -0.88
N ALA A 250 -10.73 25.60 0.22
CA ALA A 250 -10.04 26.89 0.32
C ALA A 250 -8.83 26.76 1.27
N PRO A 251 -7.80 27.61 1.13
CA PRO A 251 -6.62 27.59 1.99
C PRO A 251 -6.89 28.17 3.39
N VAL A 252 -7.95 28.97 3.53
CA VAL A 252 -8.30 29.68 4.78
C VAL A 252 -9.64 29.21 5.33
N ALA A 253 -9.87 29.50 6.62
CA ALA A 253 -11.11 29.14 7.29
C ALA A 253 -12.28 29.94 6.73
N LEU A 254 -13.39 29.26 6.49
CA LEU A 254 -14.62 29.88 6.01
C LEU A 254 -15.65 29.96 7.13
N THR A 255 -16.54 30.94 7.03
CA THR A 255 -17.74 31.05 7.86
C THR A 255 -18.95 30.95 6.96
N LEU A 256 -19.78 29.94 7.19
CA LEU A 256 -21.04 29.76 6.47
C LEU A 256 -22.09 30.73 7.02
N HIS A 257 -22.80 31.41 6.12
CA HIS A 257 -23.95 32.25 6.45
C HIS A 257 -25.19 31.71 5.76
N ALA A 258 -26.34 31.90 6.39
CA ALA A 258 -27.64 31.58 5.80
C ALA A 258 -28.61 32.73 6.02
N GLU A 259 -29.38 33.05 4.98
CA GLU A 259 -30.55 33.92 5.10
C GLU A 259 -31.80 33.04 5.14
N LEU A 260 -32.63 33.23 6.17
CA LEU A 260 -33.89 32.52 6.35
C LEU A 260 -35.03 33.21 5.58
N ALA A 261 -36.13 32.48 5.39
CA ALA A 261 -37.33 32.98 4.72
C ALA A 261 -38.00 34.17 5.44
N ASP A 262 -37.73 34.35 6.73
CA ASP A 262 -38.18 35.49 7.54
C ASP A 262 -37.20 36.68 7.51
N GLY A 263 -36.13 36.60 6.71
CA GLY A 263 -35.13 37.66 6.55
C GLY A 263 -34.00 37.65 7.59
N ARG A 264 -34.05 36.78 8.62
CA ARG A 264 -32.94 36.65 9.58
C ARG A 264 -31.69 36.08 8.90
N ILE A 265 -30.54 36.62 9.28
CA ILE A 265 -29.22 36.12 8.85
C ILE A 265 -28.57 35.40 10.02
N LEU A 266 -28.17 34.15 9.78
CA LEU A 266 -27.44 33.31 10.72
C LEU A 266 -26.01 33.12 10.21
N ALA A 267 -25.05 33.14 11.13
CA ALA A 267 -23.65 32.82 10.87
C ALA A 267 -23.27 31.56 11.65
N GLY A 268 -22.50 30.68 11.01
CA GLY A 268 -21.98 29.46 11.60
C GLY A 268 -22.78 28.19 11.23
N GLN A 269 -22.07 27.14 10.85
CA GLN A 269 -22.66 25.88 10.38
C GLN A 269 -23.52 25.24 11.46
N SER A 270 -23.05 25.20 12.71
CA SER A 270 -23.72 24.58 13.85
C SER A 270 -25.05 25.25 14.23
N VAL A 271 -25.18 26.56 13.96
CA VAL A 271 -26.40 27.33 14.19
C VAL A 271 -27.37 27.14 13.03
N ILE A 272 -26.86 27.25 11.80
CA ILE A 272 -27.65 27.08 10.57
C ILE A 272 -28.27 25.69 10.50
N SER A 273 -27.56 24.63 10.90
CA SER A 273 -28.07 23.25 10.84
C SER A 273 -29.29 22.99 11.73
N LYS A 274 -29.56 23.87 12.71
CA LYS A 274 -30.72 23.79 13.62
C LYS A 274 -31.89 24.67 13.16
N SER A 275 -31.69 25.46 12.09
CA SER A 275 -32.69 26.36 11.53
C SER A 275 -33.57 25.69 10.47
N ARG A 276 -34.66 26.35 10.08
CA ARG A 276 -35.54 25.92 8.99
C ARG A 276 -35.84 27.10 8.07
N GLY A 277 -36.25 26.78 6.83
CA GLY A 277 -36.63 27.79 5.85
C GLY A 277 -35.43 28.59 5.32
N ILE A 278 -34.31 27.93 5.02
CA ILE A 278 -33.15 28.58 4.42
C ILE A 278 -33.51 29.04 3.00
N ARG A 279 -33.34 30.33 2.72
CA ARG A 279 -33.56 30.96 1.42
C ARG A 279 -32.32 30.89 0.53
N ARG A 280 -31.15 31.19 1.12
CA ARG A 280 -29.84 31.11 0.45
C ARG A 280 -28.71 30.98 1.47
N VAL A 281 -27.55 30.52 1.01
CA VAL A 281 -26.31 30.46 1.79
C VAL A 281 -25.17 31.14 1.04
N TRP A 282 -24.18 31.64 1.78
CA TRP A 282 -22.92 32.15 1.25
C TRP A 282 -21.81 31.95 2.29
N VAL A 283 -20.56 32.19 1.90
CA VAL A 283 -19.42 32.10 2.80
C VAL A 283 -18.73 33.46 2.92
N THR A 284 -18.06 33.68 4.06
CA THR A 284 -17.09 34.76 4.22
C THR A 284 -15.76 34.19 4.70
N PRO A 285 -14.61 34.74 4.27
CA PRO A 285 -14.45 35.86 3.34
C PRO A 285 -14.96 35.55 1.92
N ASP A 286 -15.53 36.54 1.23
CA ASP A 286 -16.14 36.38 -0.11
C ASP A 286 -15.12 36.57 -1.26
N ASP A 287 -13.95 37.10 -0.95
CA ASP A 287 -12.79 37.27 -1.82
C ASP A 287 -11.83 36.06 -1.80
N VAL A 288 -12.21 34.98 -1.11
CA VAL A 288 -11.38 33.78 -0.98
C VAL A 288 -11.27 33.01 -2.30
N SER A 289 -10.04 32.72 -2.71
CA SER A 289 -9.79 31.83 -3.84
C SER A 289 -9.95 30.36 -3.44
N ALA A 290 -10.52 29.55 -4.33
CA ALA A 290 -10.53 28.10 -4.16
C ALA A 290 -9.09 27.55 -4.16
N SER A 291 -8.88 26.41 -3.51
CA SER A 291 -7.59 25.72 -3.54
C SER A 291 -7.22 25.33 -4.97
N GLN A 292 -5.97 25.58 -5.37
CA GLN A 292 -5.49 25.22 -6.71
C GLN A 292 -5.63 23.72 -6.97
N ASP A 293 -5.32 22.88 -5.96
CA ASP A 293 -5.45 21.43 -6.06
C ASP A 293 -6.90 21.00 -6.36
N ALA A 294 -7.89 21.72 -5.83
CA ALA A 294 -9.30 21.45 -6.11
C ALA A 294 -9.68 21.85 -7.54
N LEU A 295 -9.19 23.00 -8.02
CA LEU A 295 -9.41 23.46 -9.39
C LEU A 295 -8.79 22.51 -10.42
N ASP A 296 -7.54 22.09 -10.20
CA ASP A 296 -6.82 21.18 -11.09
C ASP A 296 -7.49 19.79 -11.14
N ALA A 297 -7.96 19.32 -9.99
CA ALA A 297 -8.70 18.06 -9.90
C ALA A 297 -10.02 18.12 -10.66
N ILE A 298 -10.81 19.19 -10.51
CA ILE A 298 -12.07 19.38 -11.22
C ILE A 298 -11.82 19.49 -12.73
N ALA A 299 -10.81 20.25 -13.15
CA ALA A 299 -10.48 20.44 -14.56
C ALA A 299 -10.06 19.14 -15.27
N SER A 300 -9.50 18.19 -14.53
CA SER A 300 -9.04 16.90 -15.07
C SER A 300 -9.94 15.71 -14.75
N ALA A 301 -11.11 15.96 -14.15
CA ALA A 301 -12.05 14.93 -13.73
C ALA A 301 -12.79 14.32 -14.91
N ASP A 302 -12.97 13.00 -14.88
CA ASP A 302 -13.90 12.29 -15.76
C ASP A 302 -15.34 12.34 -15.18
N LEU A 303 -15.46 12.52 -13.86
CA LEU A 303 -16.72 12.64 -13.12
C LEU A 303 -16.55 13.57 -11.91
N VAL A 304 -17.53 14.44 -11.66
CA VAL A 304 -17.65 15.30 -10.47
C VAL A 304 -18.99 15.04 -9.77
#